data_AF-A0A9D9PQ01-F1
#
_entry.id   AF-A0A9D9PQ01-F1
#
_cell.length_a   1.000
_cell.length_b   1.000
_cell.length_c   1.000
_cell.angle_alpha   90.00
_cell.angle_beta   90.00
_cell.angle_gamma   90.00
#
_symmetry.space_group_name_H-M   'P 1'
#
loop_
_entity.id
_entity.type
_entity.pdbx_description
1 polymer ?
#
loop_
_entity_poly.entity_id
_entity_poly.type
_entity_poly.pdbx_seq_one_letter_code
_entity_poly.pdbx_strand_id
1 'polypeptide(L)'
;EDDDGNLFEYIGYRDFNDEDYKFETWYDEITKRNWYTNDIKCTADDKYITLSTCSKLIEENLRWVIVAKKLTPEDDIDHIVESYQDKDDKDIYFPAFWRERYGNNKVDQGWQL
;
A
#
# COMPACT_ATOMS: atom_id res chain seq x y z
N GLU A 1 4.47 -5.72 18.44
CA GLU A 1 5.83 -5.58 17.86
C GLU A 1 5.69 -5.60 16.34
N ASP A 2 6.37 -4.69 15.64
CA ASP A 2 6.36 -4.59 14.17
C ASP A 2 6.81 -5.92 13.56
N ASP A 3 6.18 -6.40 12.47
CA ASP A 3 6.37 -7.73 11.83
C ASP A 3 7.76 -8.36 12.07
N ASP A 4 7.95 -9.07 13.18
CA ASP A 4 9.21 -9.69 13.62
C ASP A 4 10.47 -8.80 13.46
N GLY A 5 10.32 -7.48 13.63
CA GLY A 5 11.39 -6.48 13.53
C GLY A 5 11.54 -5.80 12.15
N ASN A 6 10.75 -6.15 11.13
CA ASN A 6 10.81 -5.54 9.80
C ASN A 6 9.58 -4.67 9.52
N LEU A 7 9.64 -3.40 9.93
CA LEU A 7 8.65 -2.41 9.54
C LEU A 7 8.95 -1.88 8.13
N PHE A 8 7.99 -2.00 7.22
CA PHE A 8 8.10 -1.37 5.90
C PHE A 8 8.02 0.16 6.02
N GLU A 9 9.17 0.83 5.89
CA GLU A 9 9.28 2.30 5.96
C GLU A 9 8.98 2.95 4.59
N TYR A 10 7.71 2.99 4.21
CA TYR A 10 7.28 3.60 2.93
C TYR A 10 7.68 5.07 2.75
N ILE A 11 7.99 5.80 3.84
CA ILE A 11 8.33 7.24 3.82
C ILE A 11 9.72 7.50 3.20
N GLY A 12 10.62 6.52 3.27
CA GLY A 12 11.98 6.61 2.71
C GLY A 12 12.02 6.54 1.19
N TYR A 13 11.02 5.92 0.57
CA TYR A 13 10.90 5.72 -0.88
C TYR A 13 10.44 6.99 -1.60
N ARG A 14 11.31 8.01 -1.64
CA ARG A 14 11.08 9.30 -2.31
C ARG A 14 11.83 9.44 -3.63
N ASP A 15 12.94 8.72 -3.76
CA ASP A 15 13.78 8.68 -4.96
C ASP A 15 14.22 7.23 -5.19
N PHE A 16 13.78 6.64 -6.29
CA PHE A 16 14.12 5.25 -6.62
C PHE A 16 15.54 5.06 -7.15
N ASN A 17 16.29 6.15 -7.38
CA ASN A 17 17.70 6.08 -7.72
C ASN A 17 18.59 5.83 -6.49
N ASP A 18 18.06 5.98 -5.28
CA ASP A 18 18.77 5.71 -4.04
C ASP A 18 19.19 4.22 -3.96
N GLU A 19 20.37 3.95 -3.39
CA GLU A 19 20.91 2.59 -3.23
C GLU A 19 20.03 1.72 -2.32
N ASP A 20 19.40 2.32 -1.31
CA ASP A 20 18.62 1.60 -0.30
C ASP A 20 17.12 1.55 -0.64
N TYR A 21 16.60 2.51 -1.42
CA TYR A 21 15.16 2.65 -1.70
C TYR A 21 14.79 2.31 -3.15
N LYS A 22 14.89 1.03 -3.51
CA LYS A 22 14.60 0.54 -4.87
C LYS A 22 13.11 0.45 -5.19
N PHE A 23 12.75 0.75 -6.45
CA PHE A 23 11.38 0.68 -6.95
C PHE A 23 10.78 -0.72 -6.78
N GLU A 24 11.54 -1.77 -7.07
CA GLU A 24 11.05 -3.15 -7.03
C GLU A 24 10.68 -3.56 -5.60
N THR A 25 11.50 -3.17 -4.62
CA THR A 25 11.22 -3.40 -3.20
C THR A 25 9.96 -2.65 -2.77
N TRP A 26 9.87 -1.37 -3.10
CA TRP A 26 8.68 -0.56 -2.81
C TRP A 26 7.41 -1.15 -3.43
N TYR A 27 7.50 -1.51 -4.71
CA TYR A 27 6.38 -2.02 -5.49
C TYR A 27 5.87 -3.37 -4.96
N ASP A 28 6.78 -4.29 -4.59
CA ASP A 28 6.40 -5.55 -3.92
C ASP A 28 5.68 -5.26 -2.59
N GLU A 29 6.26 -4.38 -1.77
CA GLU A 29 5.75 -4.08 -0.44
C GLU A 29 4.35 -3.44 -0.46
N ILE A 30 4.08 -2.50 -1.38
CA ILE A 30 2.74 -1.92 -1.54
C ILE A 30 1.78 -2.92 -2.19
N THR A 31 2.22 -3.74 -3.14
CA THR A 31 1.35 -4.68 -3.88
C THR A 31 0.88 -5.81 -2.99
N LYS A 32 1.76 -6.36 -2.14
CA LYS A 32 1.35 -7.43 -1.21
C LYS A 32 0.44 -6.93 -0.09
N ARG A 33 0.55 -5.66 0.30
CA ARG A 33 -0.34 -5.00 1.29
C ARG A 33 -1.60 -4.40 0.70
N ASN A 34 -1.71 -4.29 -0.63
CA ASN A 34 -2.86 -3.71 -1.28
C ASN A 34 -4.11 -4.57 -1.07
N TRP A 35 -5.23 -3.91 -0.78
CA TRP A 35 -6.52 -4.55 -0.57
C TRP A 35 -7.24 -4.89 -1.87
N TYR A 36 -6.80 -4.30 -2.97
CA TYR A 36 -7.39 -4.47 -4.29
C TYR A 36 -6.35 -4.98 -5.29
N THR A 37 -6.79 -5.77 -6.26
CA THR A 37 -6.04 -5.99 -7.49
C THR A 37 -6.44 -4.94 -8.52
N ASN A 38 -5.52 -4.59 -9.42
CA ASN A 38 -5.74 -3.63 -10.51
C ASN A 38 -4.67 -3.83 -11.59
N ASP A 39 -4.94 -3.32 -12.79
CA ASP A 39 -4.05 -3.40 -13.95
C ASP A 39 -3.23 -2.12 -14.18
N ILE A 40 -3.01 -1.31 -13.13
CA ILE A 40 -2.19 -0.10 -13.24
C ILE A 40 -0.73 -0.50 -13.50
N LYS A 41 -0.22 -0.15 -14.67
CA LYS A 41 1.19 -0.34 -15.02
C LYS A 41 2.04 0.68 -14.27
N CYS A 42 2.89 0.21 -13.37
CA CYS A 42 3.79 1.03 -12.57
C CYS A 42 5.25 0.77 -12.95
N THR A 43 6.04 1.83 -13.10
CA THR A 43 7.49 1.80 -13.37
C THR A 43 8.23 2.77 -12.45
N ALA A 44 9.56 2.65 -12.38
CA ALA A 44 10.39 3.56 -11.58
C ALA A 44 10.38 5.01 -12.09
N ASP A 45 10.07 5.23 -13.38
CA ASP A 45 10.05 6.56 -13.99
C ASP A 45 8.75 7.34 -13.73
N ASP A 46 7.69 6.62 -13.35
CA ASP A 46 6.39 7.20 -13.04
C ASP A 46 6.43 8.10 -11.80
N LYS A 47 5.39 8.93 -11.64
CA LYS A 47 5.23 9.77 -10.46
C LYS A 47 4.13 9.23 -9.57
N TYR A 48 4.42 9.16 -8.28
CA TYR A 48 3.51 8.61 -7.28
C TYR A 48 3.17 9.65 -6.22
N ILE A 49 1.97 9.53 -5.65
CA ILE A 49 1.56 10.24 -4.45
C ILE A 49 1.20 9.21 -3.38
N THR A 50 1.71 9.42 -2.17
CA THR A 50 1.40 8.61 -1.01
C THR A 50 0.63 9.48 -0.01
N LEU A 51 -0.64 9.15 0.20
CA LEU A 51 -1.49 9.76 1.22
C LEU A 51 -1.47 8.85 2.44
N SER A 52 -1.08 9.40 3.58
CA SER A 52 -1.02 8.65 4.82
C SER A 52 -1.66 9.43 5.94
N THR A 53 -2.30 8.72 6.87
CA THR A 53 -2.95 9.34 8.01
C THR A 53 -1.91 9.95 8.95
N CYS A 54 -2.15 11.20 9.35
CA CYS A 54 -1.18 12.02 10.08
C CYS A 54 -0.98 11.53 11.52
N SER A 55 -2.05 11.09 12.16
CA SER A 55 -2.02 10.37 13.44
C SER A 55 -2.00 8.87 13.19
N LYS A 56 -1.40 8.15 14.14
CA LYS A 56 -1.59 6.71 14.31
C LYS A 56 -3.08 6.54 14.62
N LEU A 57 -3.84 5.98 13.67
CA LEU A 57 -5.31 6.10 13.67
C LEU A 57 -6.02 5.09 14.57
N ILE A 58 -5.25 4.36 15.36
CA ILE A 58 -5.68 3.55 16.48
C ILE A 58 -4.54 3.73 17.49
N GLU A 59 -4.81 3.54 18.78
CA GLU A 59 -3.88 3.67 19.93
C GLU A 59 -2.52 2.92 19.79
N GLU A 60 -2.26 2.28 18.64
CA GLU A 60 -1.35 1.17 18.42
C GLU A 60 -0.50 1.30 17.14
N ASN A 61 -0.15 2.51 16.74
CA ASN A 61 0.84 2.80 15.68
C ASN A 61 0.49 2.47 14.21
N LEU A 62 -0.73 2.02 13.91
CA LEU A 62 -1.18 1.75 12.54
C LEU A 62 -1.49 3.03 11.75
N ARG A 63 -1.17 3.03 10.46
CA ARG A 63 -1.51 4.09 9.51
C ARG A 63 -2.25 3.50 8.32
N TRP A 64 -3.31 4.19 7.90
CA TRP A 64 -3.85 3.97 6.56
C TRP A 64 -2.94 4.68 5.56
N VAL A 65 -2.64 3.97 4.47
CA VAL A 65 -1.79 4.47 3.39
C VAL A 65 -2.48 4.18 2.07
N ILE A 66 -2.65 5.21 1.26
CA ILE A 66 -3.13 5.13 -0.12
C ILE A 66 -1.98 5.58 -1.01
N VAL A 67 -1.64 4.75 -1.99
CA VAL A 67 -0.65 5.07 -3.01
C VAL A 67 -1.36 5.20 -4.35
N ALA A 68 -1.05 6.25 -5.10
CA ALA A 68 -1.59 6.45 -6.44
C ALA A 68 -0.50 6.83 -7.43
N LYS A 69 -0.59 6.30 -8.65
CA LYS A 69 0.20 6.73 -9.81
C LYS A 69 -0.44 7.96 -10.44
N LYS A 70 0.37 8.95 -10.82
CA LYS A 70 -0.03 10.02 -11.72
C LYS A 70 -0.16 9.47 -13.13
N LEU A 71 -1.37 9.45 -13.66
CA LEU A 71 -1.63 8.95 -15.00
C LEU A 71 -1.01 9.83 -16.09
N THR A 72 -0.69 9.19 -17.21
CA THR A 72 -0.12 9.76 -18.42
C THR A 72 -1.11 9.56 -19.58
N PRO A 73 -0.90 10.23 -20.75
CA PRO A 73 -1.74 10.02 -21.92
C PRO A 73 -1.72 8.59 -22.50
N GLU A 74 -0.78 7.75 -22.08
CA GLU A 74 -0.66 6.36 -22.51
C GLU A 74 -1.46 5.40 -21.61
N ASP A 75 -1.92 5.85 -20.44
CA ASP A 75 -2.72 5.06 -19.52
C ASP A 75 -4.20 5.07 -19.96
N ASP A 76 -4.79 3.87 -20.10
CA ASP A 76 -6.22 3.71 -20.39
C ASP A 76 -7.03 3.76 -19.09
N ILE A 77 -7.65 4.91 -18.84
CA ILE A 77 -8.39 5.17 -17.59
C ILE A 77 -9.58 4.23 -17.43
N ASP A 78 -10.33 3.99 -18.52
CA ASP A 78 -11.54 3.18 -18.46
C ASP A 78 -11.18 1.73 -18.14
N HIS A 79 -10.14 1.20 -18.81
CA HIS A 79 -9.61 -0.13 -18.51
C HIS A 79 -9.08 -0.25 -17.07
N ILE A 80 -8.34 0.75 -16.58
CA ILE A 80 -7.84 0.77 -15.20
C ILE A 80 -8.99 0.70 -14.21
N VAL A 81 -10.03 1.52 -14.38
CA VAL A 81 -11.20 1.56 -13.49
C VAL A 81 -11.93 0.22 -13.50
N GLU A 82 -12.12 -0.38 -14.68
CA GLU A 82 -12.78 -1.69 -14.82
C GLU A 82 -11.97 -2.85 -14.21
N SER A 83 -10.65 -2.71 -14.09
CA SER A 83 -9.76 -3.76 -13.57
C SER A 83 -9.79 -3.94 -12.05
N TYR A 84 -10.34 -2.98 -11.30
CA TYR A 84 -10.33 -3.02 -9.85
C TYR A 84 -11.20 -4.17 -9.31
N GLN A 85 -10.58 -5.03 -8.50
CA GLN A 85 -11.28 -6.12 -7.81
C GLN A 85 -10.80 -6.22 -6.36
N ASP A 86 -11.69 -6.66 -5.48
CA ASP A 86 -11.33 -7.01 -4.12
C ASP A 86 -10.33 -8.15 -4.11
N LYS A 87 -9.22 -7.97 -3.41
CA LYS A 87 -8.25 -9.05 -3.17
C LYS A 87 -8.76 -9.92 -2.04
N ASP A 88 -8.68 -11.24 -2.17
CA ASP A 88 -9.01 -12.16 -1.08
C ASP A 88 -8.16 -11.85 0.16
N ASP A 89 -8.77 -11.91 1.34
CA ASP A 89 -8.15 -11.60 2.63
C ASP A 89 -6.85 -12.40 2.87
N LYS A 90 -6.85 -13.69 2.50
CA LYS A 90 -5.67 -14.59 2.60
C LYS A 90 -4.47 -14.15 1.75
N ASP A 91 -4.69 -13.35 0.72
CA ASP A 91 -3.67 -12.91 -0.24
C ASP A 91 -3.14 -11.50 0.09
N ILE A 92 -3.68 -10.87 1.15
CA ILE A 92 -3.21 -9.59 1.67
C ILE A 92 -2.24 -9.84 2.82
N TYR A 93 -1.07 -9.22 2.74
CA TYR A 93 -0.14 -9.16 3.84
C TYR A 93 -0.58 -8.06 4.82
N PHE A 94 -1.21 -8.44 5.92
CA PHE A 94 -1.50 -7.51 7.03
C PHE A 94 -0.34 -7.49 8.02
N PRO A 95 -0.05 -6.38 8.72
CA PRO A 95 0.97 -6.37 9.77
C PRO A 95 0.67 -7.35 10.93
N ALA A 96 1.70 -7.86 11.60
CA ALA A 96 1.54 -8.81 12.73
C ALA A 96 0.51 -8.36 13.76
N PHE A 97 0.58 -7.09 14.17
CA PHE A 97 -0.35 -6.51 15.12
C PHE A 97 -1.82 -6.55 14.61
N TRP A 98 -2.04 -6.30 13.31
CA TRP A 98 -3.37 -6.44 12.71
C TRP A 98 -3.84 -7.89 12.76
N ARG A 99 -2.97 -8.84 12.38
CA ARG A 99 -3.28 -10.27 12.37
C ARG A 99 -3.60 -10.81 13.76
N GLU A 100 -2.91 -10.35 14.80
CA GLU A 100 -3.16 -10.73 16.19
C GLU A 100 -4.57 -10.32 16.65
N ARG A 101 -5.03 -9.14 16.23
CA ARG A 101 -6.30 -8.56 16.69
C ARG A 101 -7.51 -8.99 15.86
N TYR A 102 -7.37 -9.00 14.54
CA TYR A 102 -8.48 -9.17 13.59
C TYR A 102 -8.39 -10.47 12.79
N GLY A 103 -7.33 -11.26 13.00
CA GLY A 103 -6.95 -12.30 12.07
C GLY A 103 -6.44 -11.72 10.76
N ASN A 104 -6.29 -12.57 9.75
CA ASN A 104 -5.87 -12.14 8.42
C ASN A 104 -7.05 -11.61 7.59
N ASN A 105 -7.90 -10.77 8.18
CA ASN A 105 -9.13 -10.30 7.56
C ASN A 105 -9.09 -8.79 7.30
N LYS A 106 -9.71 -8.35 6.20
CA LYS A 106 -10.02 -6.92 6.00
C LYS A 106 -11.05 -6.49 7.04
N VAL A 107 -10.78 -5.39 7.72
CA VAL A 107 -11.70 -4.77 8.67
C VAL A 107 -11.75 -3.29 8.36
N ASP A 108 -12.85 -2.87 7.75
CA ASP A 108 -13.10 -1.46 7.51
C ASP A 108 -13.61 -0.83 8.81
N GLN A 109 -12.72 -0.11 9.51
CA GLN A 109 -13.09 0.70 10.68
C GLN A 109 -13.53 2.12 10.25
N GLY A 110 -13.60 2.39 8.94
CA GLY A 110 -13.91 3.69 8.37
C GLY A 110 -12.97 4.80 8.84
N TRP A 111 -13.42 6.04 8.68
CA TRP A 111 -12.82 7.23 9.30
C TRP A 111 -13.42 7.48 10.68
N GLN A 112 -13.52 6.46 11.54
CA GLN A 112 -13.97 6.68 12.91
C GLN A 112 -12.91 7.49 13.66
N LEU A 113 -13.20 8.80 13.77
CA LEU A 113 -12.51 9.82 14.55
C LEU A 113 -12.65 9.57 16.05
#